data_AF-A0A562IVC7-F1
#
_entry.id   AF-A0A562IVC7-F1
#
_cell.length_a   1.000
_cell.length_b   1.000
_cell.length_c   1.000
_cell.angle_alpha   90.00
_cell.angle_beta   90.00
_cell.angle_gamma   90.00
#
_symmetry.space_group_name_H-M   'P 1'
#
loop_
_entity.id
_entity.type
_entity.pdbx_description
1 polymer ?
#
loop_
_entity_poly.entity_id
_entity_poly.type
_entity_poly.pdbx_seq_one_letter_code
_entity_poly.pdbx_strand_id
1 'polypeptide(L)'
;MVDLSDATQLLVFGSTRVPKPESRHLLLLAEGVVHVDFDDPDHVFLATVTRVARVHLPTGDPVVAVLDGVGVRLTDVELANHVTVVLAGSGPDAEEQARAYTEAFSAWGAVARHEAPPSAPGERLSALHCGVTDDVGTVYALSSGAFGGSEDPWQGRWQFLPLPPPDARRLRVTVGDGPAVDVPLPDRS
;
A
#
# COMPACT_ATOMS: atom_id res chain seq x y z
N MET A 1 -16.52 11.94 -1.75
CA MET A 1 -16.90 10.55 -2.08
C MET A 1 -16.29 10.27 -3.45
N VAL A 2 -15.49 9.21 -3.63
CA VAL A 2 -14.95 8.89 -4.97
C VAL A 2 -16.09 8.37 -5.83
N ASP A 3 -16.30 9.02 -6.98
CA ASP A 3 -17.30 8.64 -7.97
C ASP A 3 -16.83 7.38 -8.72
N LEU A 4 -17.69 6.35 -8.83
CA LEU A 4 -17.40 5.15 -9.62
C LEU A 4 -17.16 5.51 -11.08
N SER A 5 -17.78 6.58 -11.56
CA SER A 5 -17.58 7.15 -12.89
C SER A 5 -16.12 7.57 -13.11
N ASP A 6 -15.50 8.24 -12.13
CA ASP A 6 -14.11 8.70 -12.23
C ASP A 6 -13.13 7.51 -12.27
N ALA A 7 -13.34 6.51 -11.41
CA ALA A 7 -12.51 5.30 -11.39
C ALA A 7 -12.63 4.52 -12.72
N THR A 8 -13.84 4.44 -13.27
CA THR A 8 -14.10 3.79 -14.55
C THR A 8 -13.48 4.58 -15.70
N GLN A 9 -13.58 5.91 -15.69
CA GLN A 9 -12.91 6.77 -16.67
C GLN A 9 -11.39 6.62 -16.63
N LEU A 10 -10.78 6.52 -15.45
CA LEU A 10 -9.33 6.28 -15.34
C LEU A 10 -8.92 4.95 -15.98
N LEU A 11 -9.73 3.90 -15.86
CA LEU A 11 -9.49 2.63 -16.55
C LEU A 11 -9.66 2.74 -18.06
N VAL A 12 -10.71 3.42 -18.53
CA VAL A 12 -11.02 3.58 -19.96
C VAL A 12 -10.05 4.53 -20.68
N PHE A 13 -9.63 5.61 -20.02
CA PHE A 13 -8.87 6.69 -20.65
C PHE A 13 -7.39 6.72 -20.21
N GLY A 14 -7.03 5.99 -19.15
CA GLY A 14 -5.68 6.02 -18.57
C GLY A 14 -5.41 7.33 -17.82
N SER A 15 -4.34 7.37 -17.02
CA SER A 15 -3.78 8.66 -16.59
C SER A 15 -3.10 9.31 -17.81
N THR A 16 -3.23 10.62 -17.97
CA THR A 16 -2.75 11.41 -19.12
C THR A 16 -1.24 11.36 -19.40
N ARG A 17 -0.47 10.50 -18.71
CA ARG A 17 1.00 10.46 -18.73
C ARG A 17 1.60 9.26 -19.46
N VAL A 18 0.81 8.28 -19.91
CA VAL A 18 1.33 7.14 -20.69
C VAL A 18 0.67 7.15 -22.07
N PRO A 19 1.44 7.21 -23.17
CA PRO A 19 0.90 7.04 -24.51
C PRO A 19 0.14 5.71 -24.56
N LYS A 20 -1.15 5.73 -24.89
CA LYS A 20 -1.89 4.49 -25.13
C LYS A 20 -1.20 3.76 -26.29
N PRO A 21 -0.86 2.47 -26.16
CA PRO A 21 -0.53 1.69 -27.34
C PRO A 21 -1.72 1.76 -28.29
N GLU A 22 -1.43 1.87 -29.58
CA GLU A 22 -2.40 2.18 -30.65
C GLU A 22 -3.53 1.11 -30.81
N SER A 23 -3.42 0.00 -30.07
CA SER A 23 -4.21 -1.23 -30.16
C SER A 23 -5.03 -1.56 -28.90
N ARG A 24 -5.52 -0.56 -28.15
CA ARG A 24 -6.41 -0.80 -26.99
C ARG A 24 -7.81 -0.26 -27.23
N HIS A 25 -8.76 -1.16 -27.46
CA HIS A 25 -10.17 -0.82 -27.51
C HIS A 25 -10.80 -0.99 -26.12
N LEU A 26 -11.10 0.14 -25.48
CA LEU A 26 -11.76 0.22 -24.17
C LEU A 26 -13.17 0.79 -24.37
N LEU A 27 -14.20 0.01 -24.04
CA LEU A 27 -15.60 0.41 -24.20
C LEU A 27 -16.33 0.31 -22.86
N LEU A 28 -16.91 1.43 -22.40
CA LEU A 28 -17.81 1.44 -21.25
C LEU A 28 -19.14 0.78 -21.63
N LEU A 29 -19.49 -0.32 -20.95
CA LEU A 29 -20.75 -1.03 -21.20
C LEU A 29 -21.86 -0.56 -20.25
N ALA A 30 -21.51 -0.32 -18.98
CA ALA A 30 -22.40 0.18 -17.94
C ALA A 30 -21.56 0.85 -16.82
N GLU A 31 -22.20 1.48 -15.83
CA GLU A 31 -21.50 2.02 -14.66
C GLU A 31 -20.68 0.91 -13.98
N GLY A 32 -19.37 1.11 -13.87
CA GLY A 32 -18.44 0.13 -13.30
C GLY A 32 -18.18 -1.11 -14.15
N VAL A 33 -18.62 -1.19 -15.41
CA VAL A 33 -18.39 -2.35 -16.29
C VAL A 33 -17.73 -1.91 -17.60
N VAL A 34 -16.51 -2.39 -17.84
CA VAL A 34 -15.67 -2.01 -18.99
C VAL A 34 -15.31 -3.24 -19.80
N HIS A 35 -15.55 -3.18 -21.11
CA HIS A 35 -14.97 -4.10 -22.08
C HIS A 35 -13.55 -3.66 -22.40
N VAL A 36 -12.61 -4.59 -22.33
CA VAL A 36 -11.20 -4.38 -22.56
C VAL A 36 -10.72 -5.37 -23.62
N ASP A 37 -10.31 -4.82 -24.76
CA ASP A 37 -9.72 -5.58 -25.86
C ASP A 37 -8.28 -5.11 -26.08
N PHE A 38 -7.37 -6.07 -26.13
CA PHE A 38 -5.94 -5.85 -26.33
C PHE A 38 -5.49 -6.32 -27.73
N ASP A 39 -6.42 -6.46 -28.67
CA ASP A 39 -6.23 -7.07 -29.99
C ASP A 39 -5.68 -8.50 -29.90
N ASP A 40 -6.05 -9.21 -28.82
CA ASP A 40 -5.81 -10.64 -28.70
C ASP A 40 -6.88 -11.37 -29.52
N PRO A 41 -6.52 -12.16 -30.54
CA PRO A 41 -7.48 -12.76 -31.46
C PRO A 41 -8.42 -13.76 -30.78
N ASP A 42 -8.03 -14.28 -29.62
CA ASP A 42 -8.72 -15.36 -28.94
C ASP A 42 -9.41 -14.88 -27.65
N HIS A 43 -9.12 -13.65 -27.18
CA HIS A 43 -9.56 -13.18 -25.87
C HIS A 43 -10.04 -11.74 -25.87
N VAL A 44 -11.17 -11.52 -25.19
CA VAL A 44 -11.63 -10.21 -24.74
C VAL A 44 -11.90 -10.26 -23.25
N PHE A 45 -11.70 -9.14 -22.56
CA PHE A 45 -11.81 -9.08 -21.11
C PHE A 45 -13.00 -8.21 -20.70
N LEU A 46 -13.75 -8.69 -19.71
CA LEU A 46 -14.76 -7.90 -19.02
C LEU A 46 -14.19 -7.51 -17.65
N ALA A 47 -13.98 -6.21 -17.44
CA ALA A 47 -13.51 -5.67 -16.17
C ALA A 47 -14.69 -5.05 -15.40
N THR A 48 -14.83 -5.45 -14.13
CA THR A 48 -15.80 -4.88 -13.21
C THR A 48 -15.09 -4.07 -12.14
N VAL A 49 -15.53 -2.84 -11.95
CA VAL A 49 -15.04 -1.89 -10.95
C VAL A 49 -16.04 -1.86 -9.81
N THR A 50 -15.64 -2.39 -8.66
CA THR A 50 -16.46 -2.39 -7.46
C THR A 50 -15.86 -1.46 -6.42
N ARG A 51 -16.70 -0.64 -5.81
CA ARG A 51 -16.29 0.17 -4.66
C ARG A 51 -16.17 -0.72 -3.43
N VAL A 52 -14.97 -0.78 -2.85
CA VAL A 52 -14.69 -1.52 -1.62
C VAL A 52 -14.47 -0.54 -0.48
N ALA A 53 -15.11 -0.80 0.66
CA ALA A 53 -14.90 -0.01 1.87
C ALA A 53 -13.52 -0.31 2.45
N ARG A 54 -12.79 0.74 2.82
CA ARG A 54 -11.56 0.61 3.61
C ARG A 54 -11.93 0.57 5.08
N VAL A 55 -11.49 -0.49 5.77
CA VAL A 55 -11.70 -0.66 7.20
C VAL A 55 -10.36 -0.54 7.90
N HIS A 56 -10.18 0.51 8.69
CA HIS A 56 -9.00 0.69 9.53
C HIS A 56 -9.21 -0.04 10.86
N LEU A 57 -8.25 -0.87 11.23
CA LEU A 57 -8.29 -1.66 12.46
C LEU A 57 -7.50 -0.94 13.56
N PRO A 58 -7.96 -1.01 14.82
CA PRO A 58 -7.25 -0.36 15.93
C PRO A 58 -5.94 -1.11 16.22
N THR A 59 -4.80 -0.43 16.05
CA THR A 59 -3.45 -0.96 16.30
C THR A 59 -2.93 -0.58 17.69
N GLY A 60 -3.31 0.59 18.19
CA GLY A 60 -2.74 1.19 19.42
C GLY A 60 -1.35 1.80 19.24
N ASP A 61 -0.89 1.96 18.00
CA ASP A 61 0.40 2.54 17.60
C ASP A 61 1.65 2.01 18.35
N PRO A 62 1.78 0.68 18.60
CA PRO A 62 2.91 0.14 19.34
C PRO A 62 4.22 0.27 18.56
N VAL A 63 5.34 0.42 19.28
CA VAL A 63 6.68 0.23 18.71
C VAL A 63 6.89 -1.27 18.51
N VAL A 64 7.06 -1.68 17.26
CA VAL A 64 7.16 -3.08 16.83
C VAL A 64 8.56 -3.47 16.40
N ALA A 65 9.46 -2.53 16.13
CA ALA A 65 10.86 -2.83 15.84
C ALA A 65 11.76 -1.63 16.16
N VAL A 66 13.07 -1.84 16.11
CA VAL A 66 14.07 -0.77 16.11
C VAL A 66 14.98 -0.98 14.91
N LEU A 67 15.14 0.06 14.09
CA LEU A 67 15.96 0.02 12.89
C LEU A 67 16.91 1.23 12.89
N ASP A 68 18.22 0.99 12.85
CA ASP A 68 19.26 2.04 12.93
C ASP A 68 19.07 3.02 14.11
N GLY A 69 18.63 2.51 15.26
CA GLY A 69 18.34 3.34 16.44
C GLY A 69 16.97 4.04 16.41
N VAL A 70 16.24 3.99 15.30
CA VAL A 70 14.89 4.55 15.16
C VAL A 70 13.84 3.51 15.58
N GLY A 71 12.94 3.89 16.48
CA GLY A 71 11.77 3.07 16.82
C GLY A 71 10.80 3.03 15.65
N VAL A 72 10.37 1.84 15.23
CA VAL A 72 9.39 1.64 14.16
C VAL A 72 8.04 1.28 14.78
N ARG A 73 7.00 2.05 14.47
CA ARG A 73 5.64 1.85 14.97
C ARG A 73 4.72 1.22 13.93
N LEU A 74 3.78 0.41 14.40
CA LEU A 74 2.64 -0.06 13.62
C LEU A 74 1.52 0.97 13.67
N THR A 75 1.41 1.83 12.66
CA THR A 75 0.50 2.99 12.67
C THR A 75 -0.87 2.68 12.11
N ASP A 76 -1.00 1.69 11.22
CA ASP A 76 -2.30 1.33 10.65
C ASP A 76 -2.32 -0.12 10.17
N VAL A 77 -3.50 -0.73 10.24
CA VAL A 77 -3.82 -1.98 9.55
C VAL A 77 -5.16 -1.78 8.84
N GLU A 78 -5.14 -1.78 7.51
CA GLU A 78 -6.32 -1.56 6.67
C GLU A 78 -6.78 -2.87 6.01
N LEU A 79 -8.09 -3.12 6.01
CA LEU A 79 -8.73 -4.13 5.18
C LEU A 79 -9.46 -3.45 4.02
N ALA A 80 -9.08 -3.83 2.80
CA ALA A 80 -9.76 -3.41 1.58
C ALA A 80 -9.72 -4.54 0.54
N ASN A 81 -8.99 -4.37 -0.56
CA ASN A 81 -8.66 -5.46 -1.49
C ASN A 81 -7.50 -6.33 -0.98
N HIS A 82 -6.75 -5.82 -0.02
CA HIS A 82 -5.60 -6.45 0.63
C HIS A 82 -5.72 -6.22 2.13
N VAL A 83 -4.97 -7.00 2.92
CA VAL A 83 -4.57 -6.56 4.26
C VAL A 83 -3.37 -5.65 4.09
N THR A 84 -3.49 -4.37 4.43
CA THR A 84 -2.38 -3.42 4.35
C THR A 84 -1.85 -3.13 5.74
N VAL A 85 -0.57 -3.39 5.97
CA VAL A 85 0.15 -3.03 7.20
C VAL A 85 0.97 -1.78 6.93
N VAL A 86 0.80 -0.74 7.74
CA VAL A 86 1.53 0.52 7.63
C VAL A 86 2.43 0.70 8.84
N LEU A 87 3.72 0.89 8.57
CA LEU A 87 4.71 1.22 9.59
C LEU A 87 5.27 2.62 9.36
N ALA A 88 5.70 3.27 10.44
CA ALA A 88 6.41 4.54 10.38
C ALA A 88 7.55 4.60 11.41
N GLY A 89 8.63 5.30 11.07
CA GLY A 89 9.65 5.70 12.03
C GLY A 89 9.08 6.62 13.11
N SER A 90 9.69 6.59 14.30
CA SER A 90 9.25 7.37 15.46
C SER A 90 10.41 7.82 16.33
N GLY A 91 10.22 8.94 17.02
CA GLY A 91 11.22 9.54 17.88
C GLY A 91 12.06 10.62 17.18
N PRO A 92 12.92 11.33 17.95
CA PRO A 92 13.67 12.49 17.47
C PRO A 92 14.61 12.15 16.31
N ASP A 93 15.25 10.99 16.34
CA ASP A 93 16.15 10.55 15.27
C ASP A 93 15.41 10.32 13.94
N ALA A 94 14.15 9.86 14.00
CA ALA A 94 13.32 9.69 12.82
C ALA A 94 12.95 11.05 12.21
N GLU A 95 12.55 12.01 13.06
CA GLU A 95 12.20 13.38 12.66
C GLU A 95 13.40 14.12 12.06
N GLU A 96 14.59 13.99 12.65
CA GLU A 96 15.82 14.56 12.12
C GLU A 96 16.16 13.98 10.73
N GLN A 97 16.08 12.65 10.58
CA GLN A 97 16.32 11.99 9.30
C GLN A 97 15.29 12.38 8.23
N ALA A 98 14.01 12.51 8.58
CA ALA A 98 12.97 12.95 7.66
C ALA A 98 13.20 14.40 7.20
N ARG A 99 13.61 15.29 8.12
CA ARG A 99 13.95 16.68 7.80
C ARG A 99 15.16 16.76 6.88
N ALA A 100 16.24 16.06 7.20
CA ALA A 100 17.45 16.02 6.37
C ALA A 100 17.16 15.49 4.96
N TYR A 101 16.34 14.44 4.84
CA TYR A 101 15.89 13.95 3.53
C TYR A 101 15.10 15.00 2.76
N THR A 102 14.14 15.67 3.41
CA THR A 102 13.30 16.68 2.75
C THR A 102 14.12 17.85 2.21
N GLU A 103 15.11 18.32 2.98
CA GLU A 103 16.07 19.34 2.55
C GLU A 103 16.90 18.86 1.35
N ALA A 104 17.44 17.64 1.41
CA ALA A 104 18.23 17.06 0.34
C ALA A 104 17.42 16.82 -0.94
N PHE A 105 16.19 16.31 -0.83
CA PHE A 105 15.31 16.04 -1.95
C PHE A 105 14.86 17.33 -2.65
N SER A 106 14.57 18.38 -1.87
CA SER A 106 14.27 19.71 -2.40
C SER A 106 15.47 20.31 -3.15
N ALA A 107 16.67 20.23 -2.56
CA ALA A 107 17.90 20.69 -3.20
C ALA A 107 18.19 19.93 -4.50
N TRP A 108 18.03 18.60 -4.50
CA TRP A 108 18.13 17.77 -5.70
C TRP A 108 17.14 18.22 -6.78
N GLY A 109 15.86 18.40 -6.44
CA GLY A 109 14.82 18.83 -7.38
C GLY A 109 15.10 20.17 -8.06
N ALA A 110 15.88 21.06 -7.43
CA ALA A 110 16.25 22.36 -8.01
C ALA A 110 17.34 22.29 -9.08
N VAL A 111 18.19 21.24 -9.06
CA VAL A 111 19.38 21.14 -9.94
C VAL A 111 19.42 19.87 -10.78
N ALA A 112 18.55 18.90 -10.52
CA ALA A 112 18.62 17.56 -11.10
C ALA A 112 18.39 17.59 -12.62
N ARG A 113 19.44 17.24 -13.37
CA ARG A 113 19.34 16.84 -14.78
C ARG A 113 19.67 15.37 -14.99
N HIS A 114 20.61 14.80 -14.22
CA HIS A 114 21.08 13.42 -14.41
C HIS A 114 21.50 12.67 -13.11
N GLU A 115 21.36 13.26 -11.93
CA GLU A 115 21.71 12.60 -10.66
C GLU A 115 20.54 11.83 -10.08
N ALA A 116 20.81 10.68 -9.45
CA ALA A 116 19.79 9.93 -8.73
C ALA A 116 19.24 10.76 -7.55
N PRO A 117 17.94 10.67 -7.26
CA PRO A 117 17.38 11.31 -6.07
C PRO A 117 17.99 10.73 -4.80
N PRO A 118 18.06 11.49 -3.70
CA PRO A 118 18.38 10.91 -2.41
C PRO A 118 17.36 9.83 -2.05
N SER A 119 17.80 8.76 -1.39
CA SER A 119 16.90 7.71 -0.89
C SER A 119 16.09 8.20 0.29
N ALA A 120 14.79 7.87 0.30
CA ALA A 120 13.94 8.13 1.45
C ALA A 120 14.37 7.26 2.64
N PRO A 121 14.37 7.77 3.88
CA PRO A 121 14.77 6.97 5.04
C PRO A 121 13.90 5.73 5.22
N GLY A 122 12.61 5.82 4.87
CA GLY A 122 11.66 4.71 4.87
C GLY A 122 12.03 3.56 3.93
N GLU A 123 12.87 3.76 2.91
CA GLU A 123 13.36 2.66 2.06
C GLU A 123 14.05 1.57 2.88
N ARG A 124 14.69 1.92 4.00
CA ARG A 124 15.34 0.96 4.90
C ARG A 124 14.36 0.01 5.57
N LEU A 125 13.09 0.40 5.69
CA LEU A 125 12.05 -0.48 6.22
C LEU A 125 11.85 -1.73 5.36
N SER A 126 12.24 -1.71 4.09
CA SER A 126 12.21 -2.89 3.22
C SER A 126 13.08 -4.05 3.72
N ALA A 127 14.06 -3.78 4.60
CA ALA A 127 14.86 -4.80 5.25
C ALA A 127 14.12 -5.55 6.37
N LEU A 128 13.00 -5.02 6.87
CA LEU A 128 12.21 -5.67 7.91
C LEU A 128 11.28 -6.72 7.29
N HIS A 129 11.33 -7.94 7.84
CA HIS A 129 10.34 -8.95 7.53
C HIS A 129 9.01 -8.60 8.20
N CYS A 130 7.94 -8.41 7.43
CA CYS A 130 6.59 -8.20 7.94
C CYS A 130 5.72 -9.41 7.62
N GLY A 131 5.11 -10.01 8.64
CA GLY A 131 4.24 -11.17 8.52
C GLY A 131 2.85 -10.92 9.11
N VAL A 132 1.84 -11.50 8.48
CA VAL A 132 0.45 -11.49 8.95
C VAL A 132 -0.05 -12.93 9.08
N THR A 133 -0.68 -13.24 10.20
CA THR A 133 -1.43 -14.48 10.43
C THR A 133 -2.79 -14.16 11.05
N ASP A 134 -3.69 -15.13 11.12
CA ASP A 134 -4.95 -15.00 11.88
C ASP A 134 -5.18 -16.20 12.80
N ASP A 135 -6.30 -16.19 13.52
CA ASP A 135 -6.69 -17.23 14.47
C ASP A 135 -7.29 -18.50 13.85
N VAL A 136 -7.48 -18.52 12.53
CA VAL A 136 -8.01 -19.68 11.80
C VAL A 136 -6.98 -20.33 10.87
N GLY A 137 -5.74 -19.82 10.85
CA GLY A 137 -4.61 -20.43 10.16
C GLY A 137 -4.49 -20.04 8.68
N THR A 138 -5.04 -18.90 8.27
CA THR A 138 -4.89 -18.41 6.89
C THR A 138 -3.42 -18.09 6.59
N VAL A 139 -2.95 -18.55 5.43
CA VAL A 139 -1.61 -18.21 4.93
C VAL A 139 -1.71 -16.94 4.10
N TYR A 140 -1.19 -15.84 4.66
CA TYR A 140 -1.10 -14.56 3.96
C TYR A 140 0.24 -14.46 3.22
N ALA A 141 0.18 -14.19 1.92
CA ALA A 141 1.34 -13.91 1.08
C ALA A 141 1.50 -12.42 0.87
N LEU A 142 2.74 -11.93 1.00
CA LEU A 142 3.09 -10.56 0.65
C LEU A 142 2.94 -10.38 -0.87
N SER A 143 2.06 -9.46 -1.26
CA SER A 143 1.76 -9.15 -2.66
C SER A 143 2.55 -7.94 -3.17
N SER A 144 2.74 -6.92 -2.34
CA SER A 144 3.53 -5.74 -2.68
C SER A 144 4.04 -5.02 -1.43
N GLY A 145 5.05 -4.16 -1.63
CA GLY A 145 5.53 -3.23 -0.61
C GLY A 145 5.82 -1.86 -1.24
N ALA A 146 5.62 -0.79 -0.47
CA ALA A 146 5.94 0.57 -0.87
C ALA A 146 6.60 1.30 0.31
N PHE A 147 7.70 2.00 0.05
CA PHE A 147 8.56 2.57 1.09
C PHE A 147 8.99 3.98 0.70
N GLY A 148 8.92 4.91 1.65
CA GLY A 148 9.17 6.32 1.40
C GLY A 148 7.98 7.00 0.73
N GLY A 149 7.21 7.77 1.50
CA GLY A 149 6.10 8.58 1.01
C GLY A 149 6.47 10.07 0.87
N SER A 150 5.77 10.80 0.02
CA SER A 150 5.89 12.26 -0.07
C SER A 150 5.36 12.98 1.18
N GLU A 151 4.40 12.37 1.87
CA GLU A 151 3.81 12.92 3.10
C GLU A 151 4.60 12.51 4.35
N ASP A 152 5.16 11.29 4.36
CA ASP A 152 5.98 10.77 5.42
C ASP A 152 7.16 9.97 4.82
N PRO A 153 8.38 10.54 4.83
CA PRO A 153 9.57 9.89 4.30
C PRO A 153 9.93 8.57 5.00
N TRP A 154 9.42 8.35 6.21
CA TRP A 154 9.65 7.16 7.03
C TRP A 154 8.54 6.11 6.91
N GLN A 155 7.52 6.34 6.08
CA GLN A 155 6.41 5.40 5.94
C GLN A 155 6.79 4.18 5.10
N GLY A 156 6.37 3.00 5.57
CA GLY A 156 6.40 1.74 4.83
C GLY A 156 5.02 1.10 4.81
N ARG A 157 4.65 0.50 3.67
CA ARG A 157 3.38 -0.20 3.47
C ARG A 157 3.65 -1.59 2.93
N TRP A 158 3.03 -2.60 3.51
CA TRP A 158 3.03 -3.98 3.02
C TRP A 158 1.60 -4.40 2.73
N GLN A 159 1.36 -5.03 1.58
CA GLN A 159 0.03 -5.50 1.19
C GLN A 159 0.02 -7.02 1.09
N PHE A 160 -0.93 -7.66 1.75
CA PHE A 160 -1.04 -9.12 1.81
C PHE A 160 -2.36 -9.61 1.22
N LEU A 161 -2.31 -10.83 0.66
CA LEU A 161 -3.46 -11.61 0.18
C LEU A 161 -3.45 -13.00 0.80
N PRO A 162 -4.60 -13.67 1.00
CA PRO A 162 -5.95 -13.18 0.73
C PRO A 162 -6.44 -12.18 1.81
N LEU A 163 -7.70 -11.74 1.73
CA LEU A 163 -8.36 -11.09 2.85
C LEU A 163 -8.71 -12.10 3.96
N PRO A 164 -8.88 -11.66 5.22
CA PRO A 164 -9.27 -12.56 6.29
C PRO A 164 -10.61 -13.24 6.01
N PRO A 165 -10.71 -14.56 6.23
CA PRO A 165 -11.97 -15.27 6.06
C PRO A 165 -13.02 -14.79 7.07
N PRO A 166 -14.33 -15.01 6.80
CA PRO A 166 -15.41 -14.54 7.68
C PRO A 166 -15.33 -15.06 9.13
N ASP A 167 -14.69 -16.21 9.35
CA ASP A 167 -14.56 -16.84 10.67
C ASP A 167 -13.37 -16.32 11.48
N ALA A 168 -12.43 -15.57 10.86
CA ALA A 168 -11.34 -14.94 11.58
C ALA A 168 -11.86 -13.84 12.50
N ARG A 169 -11.27 -13.72 13.70
CA ARG A 169 -11.63 -12.70 14.71
C ARG A 169 -10.48 -11.78 15.06
N ARG A 170 -9.25 -12.17 14.73
CA ARG A 170 -8.05 -11.34 14.95
C ARG A 170 -7.01 -11.58 13.87
N LEU A 171 -6.30 -10.52 13.51
CA LEU A 171 -5.01 -10.61 12.84
C LEU A 171 -3.90 -10.57 13.88
N ARG A 172 -2.79 -11.21 13.55
CA ARG A 172 -1.53 -11.09 14.27
C ARG A 172 -0.47 -10.59 13.30
N VAL A 173 0.09 -9.43 13.60
CA VAL A 173 1.13 -8.77 12.80
C VAL A 173 2.48 -8.96 13.49
N THR A 174 3.50 -9.33 12.72
CA THR A 174 4.88 -9.49 13.18
C THR A 174 5.81 -8.66 12.31
N VAL A 175 6.82 -8.02 12.92
CA VAL A 175 7.79 -7.17 12.22
C VAL A 175 9.19 -7.46 12.76
N GLY A 176 10.08 -7.96 11.90
CA GLY A 176 11.42 -8.39 12.29
C GLY A 176 11.38 -9.38 13.46
N ASP A 177 12.26 -9.17 14.44
CA ASP A 177 12.31 -9.91 15.71
C ASP A 177 11.47 -9.26 16.83
N GLY A 178 10.60 -8.32 16.45
CA GLY A 178 9.76 -7.56 17.36
C GLY A 178 8.60 -8.35 17.98
N PRO A 179 7.89 -7.74 18.94
CA PRO A 179 6.70 -8.35 19.51
C PRO A 179 5.61 -8.50 18.45
N ALA A 180 4.87 -9.61 18.52
CA ALA A 180 3.65 -9.77 17.74
C ALA A 180 2.55 -8.85 18.28
N VAL A 181 1.80 -8.22 17.38
CA VAL A 181 0.66 -7.36 17.72
C VAL A 181 -0.63 -8.04 17.27
N ASP A 182 -1.52 -8.32 18.22
CA ASP A 182 -2.85 -8.83 17.93
C ASP A 182 -3.79 -7.64 17.63
N VAL A 183 -4.42 -7.67 16.45
CA VAL A 183 -5.30 -6.62 15.92
C VAL A 183 -6.70 -7.21 15.75
N PRO A 184 -7.73 -6.73 16.47
CA PRO A 184 -9.07 -7.31 16.40
C PRO A 184 -9.72 -7.02 15.03
N LEU A 185 -10.38 -8.02 14.47
CA LEU A 185 -11.22 -7.86 13.28
C LEU A 185 -12.62 -7.42 13.72
N PRO A 186 -13.31 -6.59 12.92
CA PRO A 186 -14.71 -6.24 13.19
C PRO A 186 -15.60 -7.47 13.03
N ASP A 187 -16.69 -7.51 13.80
CA ASP A 187 -17.74 -8.50 13.58
C ASP A 187 -18.34 -8.31 12.18
N ARG A 188 -18.31 -9.37 11.37
CA ARG A 188 -18.94 -9.38 10.04
C ARG A 188 -20.38 -9.88 10.20
N SER A 189 -21.34 -8.96 10.12
CA SER A 189 -22.78 -9.22 10.06
C SER A 189 -23.21 -9.73 8.69
#